data_AF-B3LS79-F1
#
_entry.id   AF-B3LS79-F1
#
_cell.length_a   1.000
_cell.length_b   1.000
_cell.length_c   1.000
_cell.angle_alpha   90.00
_cell.angle_beta   90.00
_cell.angle_gamma   90.00
#
_symmetry.space_group_name_H-M   'P 1'
#
loop_
_entity.id
_entity.type
_entity.pdbx_description
1 polymer ?
#
loop_
_entity_poly.entity_id
_entity_poly.type
_entity_poly.pdbx_seq_one_letter_code
_entity_poly.pdbx_strand_id
1 'polypeptide(L)'
;MSSELLISDSKPRPEGLRKLCEGETVILPRDIIPSKCAYFLKQNIVFISYIFIHIIITIILNRLALSAHGNTLIVILAALLITISLFLLLLLPYLNCSRYKLRCLDDDCKFKLLAEVITHKPNVDLSTWDRIAYDMNQFVYDRRICADRSFFYDGSSCYQVFKKLVATPYLVNSNMNSIDADLEMRSNAATNINDSGNSSLHIELGTYIFKALAVFRNSVDKYWEDKYPEMGVTV
;
A
#
# COMPACT_ATOMS: atom_id res chain seq x y z
N MET A 1 37.23 -18.62 -60.19
CA MET A 1 36.52 -17.38 -60.54
C MET A 1 35.79 -16.95 -59.28
N SER A 2 36.39 -16.12 -58.41
CA SER A 2 36.57 -14.65 -58.58
C SER A 2 35.18 -13.99 -58.67
N SER A 3 34.75 -13.10 -57.78
CA SER A 3 35.49 -12.11 -57.00
C SER A 3 34.72 -11.64 -55.77
N GLU A 4 35.48 -11.18 -54.78
CA GLU A 4 35.11 -10.39 -53.62
C GLU A 4 34.38 -9.08 -53.97
N LEU A 5 33.51 -8.60 -53.08
CA LEU A 5 33.43 -7.17 -52.82
C LEU A 5 33.01 -6.90 -51.36
N LEU A 6 34.00 -6.43 -50.62
CA LEU A 6 33.97 -5.94 -49.25
C LEU A 6 33.15 -4.65 -49.16
N ILE A 7 32.27 -4.53 -48.17
CA ILE A 7 31.97 -3.24 -47.55
C ILE A 7 32.12 -3.42 -46.04
N SER A 8 32.98 -2.56 -45.52
CA SER A 8 33.59 -2.58 -44.22
C SER A 8 32.74 -1.91 -43.14
N ASP A 9 33.00 -2.38 -41.92
CA ASP A 9 33.07 -1.61 -40.68
C ASP A 9 31.76 -1.17 -40.02
N SER A 10 31.28 -1.99 -39.09
CA SER A 10 30.43 -1.53 -37.99
C SER A 10 31.10 -1.85 -36.64
N LYS A 11 32.09 -1.02 -36.30
CA LYS A 11 32.45 -0.54 -34.95
C LYS A 11 32.02 -1.42 -33.75
N PRO A 12 32.96 -1.91 -32.92
CA PRO A 12 32.62 -2.66 -31.72
C PRO A 12 31.79 -1.79 -30.78
N ARG A 13 30.58 -2.27 -30.46
CA ARG A 13 29.66 -1.65 -29.50
C ARG A 13 30.38 -1.61 -28.14
N PRO A 14 30.57 -0.43 -27.52
CA PRO A 14 31.38 -0.32 -26.32
C PRO A 14 30.71 -1.07 -25.18
N GLU A 15 31.44 -2.01 -24.58
CA GLU A 15 31.06 -2.79 -23.39
C GLU A 15 30.72 -1.88 -22.18
N GLY A 16 31.10 -0.60 -22.24
CA GLY A 16 30.68 0.43 -21.29
C GLY A 16 29.18 0.74 -21.28
N LEU A 17 28.44 0.47 -22.38
CA LEU A 17 26.98 0.68 -22.44
C LEU A 17 26.19 -0.51 -21.85
N ARG A 18 26.83 -1.67 -21.65
CA ARG A 18 26.24 -2.81 -20.94
C ARG A 18 26.34 -2.64 -19.42
N LYS A 19 27.38 -1.97 -18.93
CA LYS A 19 27.61 -1.69 -17.50
C LYS A 19 26.78 -0.54 -16.91
N LEU A 20 26.09 0.27 -17.73
CA LEU A 20 25.16 1.31 -17.25
C LEU A 20 23.72 0.80 -17.08
N CYS A 21 23.42 -0.43 -17.51
CA CYS A 21 22.09 -1.05 -17.38
C CYS A 21 22.00 -2.12 -16.29
N GLU A 22 23.00 -2.20 -15.39
CA GLU A 22 22.95 -2.99 -14.15
C GLU A 22 22.57 -2.13 -12.93
N GLY A 23 21.86 -1.03 -13.15
CA GLY A 23 20.86 -0.62 -12.17
C GLY A 23 19.59 -1.36 -12.56
N GLU A 24 19.16 -2.33 -11.75
CA GLU A 24 17.83 -2.93 -11.88
C GLU A 24 16.84 -1.76 -11.94
N THR A 25 16.35 -1.43 -13.15
CA THR A 25 15.50 -0.25 -13.32
C THR A 25 14.25 -0.53 -12.52
N VAL A 26 14.01 0.24 -11.47
CA VAL A 26 12.84 0.10 -10.62
C VAL A 26 11.61 0.44 -11.47
N ILE A 27 10.90 -0.58 -11.95
CA ILE A 27 9.68 -0.41 -12.75
C ILE A 27 8.48 -0.48 -11.80
N LEU A 28 7.76 0.62 -11.67
CA LEU A 28 6.52 0.69 -10.90
C LEU A 28 5.29 0.66 -11.82
N PRO A 29 4.09 0.34 -11.28
CA PRO A 29 2.87 0.34 -12.07
C PRO A 29 2.58 1.68 -12.77
N ARG A 30 3.01 2.80 -12.18
CA ARG A 30 2.98 4.14 -12.79
C ARG A 30 3.69 4.20 -14.15
N ASP A 31 4.78 3.46 -14.32
CA ASP A 31 5.62 3.54 -15.52
C ASP A 31 5.03 2.72 -16.68
N ILE A 32 4.17 1.74 -16.37
CA ILE A 32 3.44 0.92 -17.34
C ILE A 32 2.06 1.53 -17.65
N ILE A 33 1.37 2.03 -16.61
CA ILE A 33 0.04 2.61 -16.68
C ILE A 33 0.13 4.03 -16.10
N PRO A 34 0.35 5.07 -16.92
CA PRO A 34 0.56 6.43 -16.43
C PRO A 34 -0.66 7.05 -15.72
N SER A 35 -1.85 6.50 -15.96
CA SER A 35 -3.08 6.99 -15.34
C SER A 35 -3.46 6.20 -14.09
N LYS A 36 -3.55 6.91 -12.96
CA LYS A 36 -4.03 6.35 -11.68
C LYS A 36 -5.43 5.75 -11.80
N CYS A 37 -6.28 6.33 -12.65
CA CYS A 37 -7.62 5.83 -12.92
C CYS A 37 -7.58 4.45 -13.62
N ALA A 38 -6.85 4.29 -14.72
CA ALA A 38 -6.78 3.00 -15.41
C ALA A 38 -6.12 1.93 -14.53
N TYR A 39 -5.12 2.30 -13.72
CA TYR A 39 -4.56 1.40 -12.71
C TYR A 39 -5.62 0.95 -11.70
N PHE A 40 -6.40 1.88 -11.14
CA PHE A 40 -7.48 1.56 -10.21
C PHE A 40 -8.54 0.63 -10.83
N LEU A 41 -8.92 0.90 -12.09
CA LEU A 41 -9.85 0.07 -12.86
C LEU A 41 -9.29 -1.34 -13.06
N LYS A 42 -8.02 -1.46 -13.47
CA LYS A 42 -7.35 -2.77 -13.66
C LYS A 42 -7.31 -3.55 -12.36
N GLN A 43 -6.87 -2.92 -11.26
CA GLN A 43 -6.72 -3.55 -9.96
C GLN A 43 -8.05 -4.10 -9.42
N ASN A 44 -9.17 -3.44 -9.72
CA ASN A 44 -10.49 -3.76 -9.18
C ASN A 44 -11.50 -4.20 -10.25
N ILE A 45 -11.02 -4.68 -11.42
CA ILE A 45 -11.87 -4.90 -12.60
C ILE A 45 -13.04 -5.85 -12.34
N VAL A 46 -12.82 -6.91 -11.56
CA VAL A 46 -13.86 -7.89 -11.20
C VAL A 46 -14.95 -7.23 -10.35
N PHE A 47 -14.57 -6.51 -9.30
CA PHE A 47 -15.52 -5.83 -8.43
C PHE A 47 -16.30 -4.73 -9.17
N ILE A 48 -15.61 -3.96 -10.01
CA ILE A 48 -16.22 -2.94 -10.85
C ILE A 48 -17.21 -3.56 -11.84
N SER A 49 -16.86 -4.70 -12.46
CA SER A 49 -17.76 -5.43 -13.36
C SER A 49 -19.04 -5.89 -12.65
N TYR A 50 -18.92 -6.35 -11.40
CA TYR A 50 -20.07 -6.73 -10.57
C TYR A 50 -20.98 -5.53 -10.27
N ILE A 51 -20.41 -4.36 -9.97
CA ILE A 51 -21.19 -3.13 -9.75
C ILE A 51 -21.95 -2.75 -11.03
N PHE A 52 -21.31 -2.78 -12.20
CA PHE A 52 -21.98 -2.48 -13.46
C PHE A 52 -23.13 -3.45 -13.75
N ILE A 53 -22.91 -4.75 -13.56
CA ILE A 53 -23.95 -5.79 -13.72
C ILE A 53 -25.11 -5.52 -12.76
N HIS A 54 -24.82 -5.22 -11.49
CA HIS A 54 -25.85 -4.89 -10.49
C HIS A 54 -26.67 -3.66 -10.89
N ILE A 55 -26.03 -2.60 -11.39
CA ILE A 55 -26.71 -1.39 -11.86
C ILE A 55 -27.62 -1.71 -13.05
N ILE A 56 -27.15 -2.50 -14.02
CA ILE A 56 -27.96 -2.89 -15.19
C ILE A 56 -29.19 -3.68 -14.76
N ILE A 57 -29.02 -4.69 -13.90
CA ILE A 57 -30.13 -5.49 -13.35
C ILE A 57 -31.11 -4.58 -12.60
N THR A 58 -30.60 -3.68 -11.75
CA THR A 58 -31.42 -2.72 -11.00
C THR A 58 -32.26 -1.85 -11.94
N ILE A 59 -31.68 -1.35 -13.03
CA ILE A 59 -32.40 -0.54 -14.03
C ILE A 59 -33.50 -1.36 -14.70
N ILE A 60 -33.21 -2.59 -15.15
CA ILE A 60 -34.20 -3.46 -15.81
C ILE A 60 -35.37 -3.77 -14.87
N LEU A 61 -35.07 -4.17 -13.64
CA LEU A 61 -36.10 -4.49 -12.63
C LEU A 61 -36.95 -3.27 -12.29
N ASN A 62 -36.35 -2.08 -12.15
CA ASN A 62 -37.09 -0.83 -11.91
C ASN A 62 -38.03 -0.48 -13.07
N ARG A 63 -37.61 -0.71 -14.32
CA ARG A 63 -38.45 -0.45 -15.50
C ARG A 63 -39.62 -1.43 -15.58
N LEU A 64 -39.38 -2.72 -15.30
CA LEU A 64 -40.44 -3.74 -15.22
C LEU A 64 -41.42 -3.43 -14.10
N ALA A 65 -40.91 -3.07 -12.92
CA ALA A 65 -41.70 -2.63 -11.77
C ALA A 65 -42.63 -1.46 -12.08
N LEU A 66 -42.12 -0.44 -12.78
CA LEU A 66 -42.91 0.72 -13.19
C LEU A 66 -43.99 0.35 -14.21
N SER A 67 -43.69 -0.59 -15.12
CA SER A 67 -44.67 -1.07 -16.11
C SER A 67 -45.81 -1.89 -15.49
N ALA A 68 -45.56 -2.56 -14.36
CA ALA A 68 -46.50 -3.48 -13.71
C ALA A 68 -47.60 -2.82 -12.85
N HIS A 69 -47.61 -1.49 -12.72
CA HIS A 69 -48.59 -0.67 -11.95
C HIS A 69 -48.90 -1.09 -10.49
N GLY A 70 -48.64 -0.18 -9.54
CA GLY A 70 -49.51 -0.02 -8.36
C GLY A 70 -49.21 -0.79 -7.06
N ASN A 71 -48.08 -1.49 -6.92
CA ASN A 71 -47.75 -2.19 -5.66
C ASN A 71 -46.67 -1.44 -4.85
N THR A 72 -47.03 -0.95 -3.65
CA THR A 72 -46.12 -0.26 -2.72
C THR A 72 -44.88 -1.09 -2.36
N LEU A 73 -45.02 -2.42 -2.25
CA LEU A 73 -43.87 -3.30 -1.96
C LEU A 73 -42.84 -3.26 -3.09
N ILE A 74 -43.28 -3.17 -4.34
CA ILE A 74 -42.39 -3.08 -5.50
C ILE A 74 -41.60 -1.76 -5.47
N VAL A 75 -42.23 -0.65 -5.09
CA VAL A 75 -41.57 0.65 -4.94
C VAL A 75 -40.51 0.62 -3.83
N ILE A 76 -40.81 -0.02 -2.70
CA ILE A 76 -39.85 -0.17 -1.59
C ILE A 76 -38.64 -1.02 -2.02
N LEU A 77 -38.86 -2.14 -2.70
CA LEU A 77 -37.77 -2.99 -3.21
C LEU A 77 -36.90 -2.27 -4.25
N ALA A 78 -37.53 -1.52 -5.15
CA ALA A 78 -36.85 -0.67 -6.13
C ALA A 78 -35.94 0.36 -5.45
N ALA A 79 -36.46 1.07 -4.44
CA ALA A 79 -35.68 2.03 -3.67
C ALA A 79 -34.49 1.36 -2.96
N LEU A 80 -34.69 0.17 -2.38
CA LEU A 80 -33.62 -0.58 -1.73
C LEU A 80 -32.50 -1.00 -2.71
N LEU A 81 -32.84 -1.45 -3.92
CA LEU A 81 -31.82 -1.81 -4.93
C LEU A 81 -31.01 -0.59 -5.38
N ILE A 82 -31.66 0.58 -5.46
CA ILE A 82 -30.98 1.86 -5.77
C ILE A 82 -30.04 2.24 -4.62
N THR A 83 -30.48 2.16 -3.36
CA THR A 83 -29.62 2.49 -2.22
C THR A 83 -28.42 1.54 -2.12
N ILE A 84 -28.61 0.25 -2.38
CA ILE A 84 -27.50 -0.72 -2.47
C ILE A 84 -26.54 -0.32 -3.59
N SER A 85 -27.04 0.05 -4.77
CA SER A 85 -26.19 0.49 -5.89
C SER A 85 -25.36 1.72 -5.54
N LEU A 86 -25.97 2.71 -4.88
CA LEU A 86 -25.27 3.91 -4.41
C LEU A 86 -24.20 3.57 -3.36
N PHE A 87 -24.52 2.68 -2.42
CA PHE A 87 -23.56 2.22 -1.42
C PHE A 87 -22.36 1.51 -2.06
N LEU A 88 -22.59 0.63 -3.03
CA LEU A 88 -21.52 -0.06 -3.77
C LEU A 88 -20.62 0.94 -4.52
N LEU A 89 -21.19 2.00 -5.11
CA LEU A 89 -20.41 3.07 -5.74
C LEU A 89 -19.54 3.84 -4.73
N LEU A 90 -20.05 4.08 -3.52
CA LEU A 90 -19.28 4.73 -2.44
C LEU A 90 -18.13 3.86 -1.92
N LEU A 91 -18.19 2.53 -2.08
CA LEU A 91 -17.10 1.63 -1.72
C LEU A 91 -15.90 1.74 -2.66
N LEU A 92 -16.09 2.12 -3.93
CA LEU A 92 -14.99 2.22 -4.92
C LEU A 92 -13.82 3.09 -4.45
N PRO A 93 -14.00 4.37 -4.04
CA PRO A 93 -12.89 5.18 -3.54
C PRO A 93 -12.32 4.65 -2.23
N TYR A 94 -13.12 3.97 -1.42
CA TYR A 94 -12.66 3.35 -0.17
C TYR A 94 -11.64 2.22 -0.43
N LEU A 95 -11.85 1.40 -1.46
CA LEU A 95 -10.92 0.33 -1.84
C LEU A 95 -9.54 0.84 -2.26
N ASN A 96 -9.45 2.06 -2.79
CA ASN A 96 -8.16 2.67 -3.13
C ASN A 96 -7.50 3.43 -1.95
N CYS A 97 -8.18 3.53 -0.81
CA CYS A 97 -7.68 4.29 0.32
C CYS A 97 -6.46 3.62 0.95
N SER A 98 -5.47 4.42 1.38
CA SER A 98 -4.30 3.90 2.09
C SER A 98 -4.66 3.15 3.37
N ARG A 99 -5.80 3.46 4.01
CA ARG A 99 -6.31 2.68 5.15
C ARG A 99 -6.75 1.28 4.76
N TYR A 100 -7.40 1.12 3.61
CA TYR A 100 -7.79 -0.20 3.11
C TYR A 100 -6.54 -1.01 2.76
N LYS A 101 -5.61 -0.42 2.01
CA LYS A 101 -4.32 -1.07 1.70
C LYS A 101 -3.56 -1.48 2.95
N LEU A 102 -3.48 -0.62 3.98
CA LEU A 102 -2.85 -0.97 5.25
C LEU A 102 -3.53 -2.16 5.94
N ARG A 103 -4.86 -2.27 5.88
CA ARG A 103 -5.62 -3.41 6.43
C ARG A 103 -5.37 -4.71 5.66
N CYS A 104 -5.05 -4.64 4.37
CA CYS A 104 -4.69 -5.81 3.57
C CYS A 104 -3.28 -6.34 3.88
N LEU A 105 -2.41 -5.53 4.49
CA LEU A 105 -1.09 -5.99 4.91
C LEU A 105 -1.20 -6.78 6.21
N ASP A 106 -0.69 -8.01 6.17
CA ASP A 106 -0.41 -8.80 7.38
C ASP A 106 0.74 -8.15 8.18
N ASP A 107 1.00 -8.66 9.39
CA ASP A 107 2.02 -8.07 10.26
C ASP A 107 3.43 -8.22 9.69
N ASP A 108 3.73 -9.33 9.00
CA ASP A 108 5.00 -9.53 8.31
C ASP A 108 5.23 -8.49 7.21
N CYS A 109 4.21 -8.15 6.42
CA CYS A 109 4.30 -7.07 5.43
C CYS A 109 4.49 -5.71 6.10
N LYS A 110 3.89 -5.47 7.26
CA LYS A 110 4.13 -4.24 8.03
C LYS A 110 5.58 -4.19 8.53
N PHE A 111 6.10 -5.28 9.08
CA PHE A 111 7.51 -5.38 9.48
C PHE A 111 8.45 -5.18 8.29
N LYS A 112 8.16 -5.80 7.15
CA LYS A 112 8.94 -5.61 5.92
C LYS A 112 8.96 -4.15 5.49
N LEU A 113 7.81 -3.48 5.45
CA LEU A 113 7.72 -2.04 5.13
C LEU A 113 8.58 -1.19 6.08
N LEU A 114 8.53 -1.47 7.38
CA LEU A 114 9.33 -0.76 8.38
C LEU A 114 10.82 -1.03 8.19
N ALA A 115 11.21 -2.28 7.90
CA ALA A 115 12.59 -2.66 7.63
C ALA A 115 13.14 -2.00 6.36
N GLU A 116 12.33 -1.89 5.29
CA GLU A 116 12.70 -1.18 4.07
C GLU A 116 12.90 0.32 4.34
N VAL A 117 12.03 0.95 5.13
CA VAL A 117 12.18 2.36 5.53
C VAL A 117 13.46 2.58 6.34
N ILE A 118 13.77 1.67 7.28
CA ILE A 118 15.01 1.75 8.08
C ILE A 118 16.25 1.60 7.20
N THR A 119 16.21 0.69 6.24
CA THR A 119 17.33 0.35 5.36
C THR A 119 17.61 1.45 4.34
N HIS A 120 16.58 1.87 3.60
CA HIS A 120 16.70 2.82 2.50
C HIS A 120 16.67 4.28 2.94
N LYS A 121 16.23 4.56 4.18
CA LYS A 121 16.19 5.91 4.78
C LYS A 121 15.54 6.94 3.84
N PRO A 122 14.31 6.70 3.36
CA PRO A 122 13.66 7.60 2.42
C PRO A 122 13.47 8.98 3.08
N ASN A 123 13.32 10.02 2.25
CA ASN A 123 13.09 11.39 2.73
C ASN A 123 11.76 11.93 2.18
N VAL A 124 11.59 13.25 2.15
CA VAL A 124 10.36 13.91 1.68
C VAL A 124 10.15 13.79 0.17
N ASP A 125 11.22 13.57 -0.60
CA ASP A 125 11.12 13.31 -2.03
C ASP A 125 10.52 11.91 -2.27
N LEU A 126 9.39 11.90 -2.99
CA LEU A 126 8.63 10.70 -3.30
C LEU A 126 9.42 9.73 -4.20
N SER A 127 10.42 10.21 -4.93
CA SER A 127 11.32 9.34 -5.71
C SER A 127 12.11 8.37 -4.81
N THR A 128 12.45 8.78 -3.59
CA THR A 128 13.15 7.92 -2.61
C THR A 128 12.28 6.77 -2.10
N TRP A 129 10.95 6.89 -2.25
CA TRP A 129 9.98 5.86 -1.90
C TRP A 129 9.73 4.86 -3.02
N ASP A 130 10.13 5.15 -4.25
CA ASP A 130 9.84 4.28 -5.41
C ASP A 130 10.51 2.91 -5.25
N ARG A 131 11.75 2.88 -4.73
CA ARG A 131 12.46 1.64 -4.42
C ARG A 131 11.73 0.79 -3.38
N ILE A 132 11.31 1.42 -2.28
CA ILE A 132 10.57 0.75 -1.21
C ILE A 132 9.23 0.21 -1.74
N ALA A 133 8.51 0.98 -2.56
CA ALA A 133 7.27 0.55 -3.17
C ALA A 133 7.47 -0.69 -4.07
N TYR A 134 8.58 -0.74 -4.82
CA TYR A 134 8.93 -1.88 -5.66
C TYR A 134 9.24 -3.12 -4.84
N ASP A 135 10.10 -3.01 -3.82
CA ASP A 135 10.49 -4.12 -2.96
C ASP A 135 9.27 -4.66 -2.18
N MET A 136 8.36 -3.77 -1.77
CA MET A 136 7.09 -4.16 -1.16
C MET A 136 6.13 -4.83 -2.13
N ASN A 137 6.01 -4.34 -3.37
CA ASN A 137 5.18 -4.98 -4.39
C ASN A 137 5.64 -6.40 -4.68
N GLN A 138 6.95 -6.61 -4.73
CA GLN A 138 7.55 -7.92 -4.86
C GLN A 138 7.16 -8.83 -3.69
N PHE A 139 7.36 -8.34 -2.46
CA PHE A 139 7.11 -9.12 -1.25
C PHE A 139 5.63 -9.52 -1.09
N VAL A 140 4.70 -8.60 -1.37
CA VAL A 140 3.24 -8.84 -1.30
C VAL A 140 2.79 -9.84 -2.37
N TYR A 141 3.41 -9.78 -3.56
CA TYR A 141 3.16 -10.75 -4.64
C TYR A 141 3.65 -12.15 -4.28
N ASP A 142 4.86 -12.27 -3.74
CA ASP A 142 5.44 -13.56 -3.36
C ASP A 142 4.62 -14.25 -2.27
N ARG A 143 3.96 -13.47 -1.40
CA ARG A 143 3.01 -13.96 -0.38
C ARG A 143 1.60 -14.21 -0.89
N ARG A 144 1.32 -13.97 -2.18
CA ARG A 144 -0.01 -14.12 -2.81
C ARG A 144 -1.11 -13.25 -2.16
N ILE A 145 -0.72 -12.18 -1.47
CA ILE A 145 -1.67 -11.19 -0.93
C ILE A 145 -2.24 -10.33 -2.06
N CYS A 146 -1.42 -10.04 -3.07
CA CYS A 146 -1.83 -9.38 -4.31
C CYS A 146 -1.59 -10.32 -5.50
N ALA A 147 -2.52 -10.33 -6.46
CA ALA A 147 -2.46 -11.22 -7.62
C ALA A 147 -1.31 -10.86 -8.59
N ASP A 148 -0.87 -9.60 -8.61
CA ASP A 148 0.24 -9.11 -9.40
C ASP A 148 1.15 -8.17 -8.58
N ARG A 149 2.32 -7.84 -9.14
CA ARG A 149 3.31 -6.93 -8.55
C ARG A 149 2.89 -5.45 -8.64
N SER A 150 1.61 -5.15 -8.43
CA SER A 150 1.08 -3.79 -8.53
C SER A 150 0.30 -3.33 -7.31
N PHE A 151 0.61 -3.83 -6.12
CA PHE A 151 -0.09 -3.43 -4.89
C PHE A 151 0.01 -1.91 -4.60
N PHE A 152 1.20 -1.32 -4.74
CA PHE A 152 1.48 0.10 -4.72
C PHE A 152 1.68 0.63 -6.13
N TYR A 153 0.99 1.72 -6.47
CA TYR A 153 1.10 2.34 -7.79
C TYR A 153 2.43 3.08 -8.00
N ASP A 154 2.86 3.80 -6.96
CA ASP A 154 4.04 4.66 -6.92
C ASP A 154 4.60 4.74 -5.49
N GLY A 155 5.78 5.33 -5.32
CA GLY A 155 6.36 5.67 -4.01
C GLY A 155 5.42 6.50 -3.14
N SER A 156 4.65 7.41 -3.75
CA SER A 156 3.61 8.18 -3.03
C SER A 156 2.57 7.28 -2.35
N SER A 157 2.10 6.24 -3.03
CA SER A 157 1.11 5.30 -2.48
C SER A 157 1.68 4.53 -1.29
N CYS A 158 2.94 4.11 -1.38
CA CYS A 158 3.66 3.44 -0.31
C CYS A 158 3.84 4.36 0.91
N TYR A 159 4.28 5.61 0.67
CA TYR A 159 4.42 6.62 1.71
C TYR A 159 3.11 6.88 2.47
N GLN A 160 1.98 6.96 1.76
CA GLN A 160 0.67 7.18 2.41
C GLN A 160 0.27 6.00 3.30
N VAL A 161 0.64 4.77 2.96
CA VAL A 161 0.41 3.60 3.84
C VAL A 161 1.33 3.65 5.05
N PHE A 162 2.62 3.97 4.87
CA PHE A 162 3.54 4.17 5.98
C PHE A 162 3.03 5.24 6.97
N LYS A 163 2.58 6.40 6.47
CA LYS A 163 1.99 7.45 7.33
C LYS A 163 0.81 6.95 8.16
N LYS A 164 -0.05 6.09 7.60
CA LYS A 164 -1.18 5.50 8.34
C LYS A 164 -0.70 4.48 9.36
N LEU A 165 0.32 3.68 9.02
CA LEU A 165 0.92 2.70 9.92
C LEU A 165 1.49 3.40 11.16
N VAL A 166 2.34 4.42 10.99
CA VAL A 166 2.97 5.13 12.11
C VAL A 166 1.99 5.97 12.94
N ALA A 167 0.86 6.38 12.35
CA ALA A 167 -0.21 7.10 13.05
C ALA A 167 -1.18 6.16 13.79
N THR A 168 -1.06 4.85 13.59
CA THR A 168 -1.90 3.88 14.31
C THR A 168 -1.33 3.72 15.71
N PRO A 169 -2.14 3.90 16.77
CA PRO A 169 -1.69 3.72 18.14
C PRO A 169 -1.46 2.23 18.41
N TYR A 170 -0.26 1.73 18.14
CA TYR A 170 0.08 0.34 18.42
C TYR A 170 0.39 0.12 19.90
N LEU A 171 0.85 1.14 20.62
CA LEU A 171 1.08 1.08 22.07
C LEU A 171 1.09 2.49 22.70
N VAL A 172 -0.06 2.95 23.18
CA VAL A 172 -0.12 3.70 24.45
C VAL A 172 -1.25 3.08 25.24
N ASN A 173 -1.03 1.85 25.71
CA ASN A 173 -1.69 1.41 26.92
C ASN A 173 -0.58 1.26 27.98
N SER A 174 -0.71 2.10 28.98
CA SER A 174 0.19 2.43 30.07
C SER A 174 0.60 1.22 30.92
N ASN A 175 1.51 0.37 30.45
CA ASN A 175 2.21 -0.60 31.31
C ASN A 175 3.47 -0.02 31.97
N MET A 176 3.66 1.31 31.92
CA MET A 176 4.70 1.99 32.70
C MET A 176 4.25 2.31 34.15
N ASN A 177 2.98 2.03 34.51
CA ASN A 177 2.45 2.24 35.86
C ASN A 177 2.19 0.94 36.65
N SER A 178 2.48 -0.24 36.10
CA SER A 178 2.24 -1.53 36.80
C SER A 178 3.49 -2.26 37.26
N ILE A 179 4.70 -1.76 36.96
CA ILE A 179 5.96 -2.36 37.42
C ILE A 179 6.15 -2.18 38.94
N ASP A 180 5.40 -1.28 39.59
CA ASP A 180 5.38 -1.11 41.05
C ASP A 180 4.29 -1.92 41.77
N ALA A 181 3.46 -2.71 41.06
CA ALA A 181 2.33 -3.43 41.67
C ALA A 181 2.43 -4.98 41.59
N ASP A 182 3.49 -5.54 41.01
CA ASP A 182 3.59 -6.99 40.73
C ASP A 182 4.38 -7.80 41.79
N LEU A 183 4.53 -7.27 43.01
CA LEU A 183 5.03 -8.05 44.15
C LEU A 183 3.95 -8.68 45.04
N GLU A 184 2.66 -8.50 44.75
CA GLU A 184 1.62 -9.23 45.47
C GLU A 184 0.70 -10.01 44.54
N MET A 185 0.68 -11.32 44.78
CA MET A 185 -0.36 -12.26 44.39
C MET A 185 -0.16 -13.04 43.08
N ARG A 186 0.86 -13.89 43.12
CA ARG A 186 0.84 -15.23 42.53
C ARG A 186 -0.40 -16.00 43.00
N SER A 187 -1.46 -16.04 42.20
CA SER A 187 -2.47 -17.11 42.23
C SER A 187 -3.37 -17.04 41.00
N ASN A 188 -3.56 -18.20 40.35
CA ASN A 188 -4.54 -18.49 39.29
C ASN A 188 -4.03 -18.33 37.84
N ALA A 189 -3.03 -19.15 37.50
CA ALA A 189 -2.72 -19.48 36.11
C ALA A 189 -3.83 -20.37 35.51
N ALA A 190 -4.70 -19.76 34.72
CA ALA A 190 -5.36 -20.39 33.58
C ALA A 190 -5.06 -19.52 32.36
N THR A 191 -3.89 -19.73 31.78
CA THR A 191 -3.29 -18.92 30.73
C THR A 191 -4.05 -19.12 29.41
N ASN A 192 -4.69 -18.07 28.90
CA ASN A 192 -5.02 -17.95 27.49
C ASN A 192 -3.71 -17.74 26.71
N ILE A 193 -3.10 -18.84 26.24
CA ILE A 193 -1.81 -18.86 25.53
C ILE A 193 -1.84 -18.02 24.22
N ASN A 194 -3.03 -17.71 23.70
CA ASN A 194 -3.17 -16.92 22.46
C ASN A 194 -3.05 -15.40 22.68
N ASP A 195 -3.21 -14.90 23.91
CA ASP A 195 -3.21 -13.45 24.18
C ASP A 195 -1.79 -12.91 24.36
N SER A 196 -0.88 -13.73 24.90
CA SER A 196 0.53 -13.36 25.06
C SER A 196 1.28 -13.24 23.73
N GLY A 197 0.98 -14.11 22.76
CA GLY A 197 1.60 -14.09 21.43
C GLY A 197 1.23 -12.86 20.61
N ASN A 198 -0.06 -12.50 20.59
CA ASN A 198 -0.54 -11.30 19.89
C ASN A 198 -0.04 -10.02 20.58
N SER A 199 -0.02 -9.98 21.91
CA SER A 199 0.50 -8.84 22.67
C SER A 199 2.00 -8.62 22.39
N SER A 200 2.83 -9.68 22.43
CA SER A 200 4.26 -9.58 22.12
C SER A 200 4.52 -9.06 20.70
N LEU A 201 3.81 -9.60 19.71
CA LEU A 201 3.96 -9.19 18.32
C LEU A 201 3.53 -7.73 18.10
N HIS A 202 2.44 -7.30 18.74
CA HIS A 202 2.01 -5.90 18.72
C HIS A 202 3.03 -4.97 19.38
N ILE A 203 3.66 -5.39 20.47
CA ILE A 203 4.72 -4.65 21.15
C ILE A 203 5.93 -4.49 20.25
N GLU A 204 6.40 -5.58 19.65
CA GLU A 204 7.53 -5.58 18.71
C GLU A 204 7.26 -4.69 17.50
N LEU A 205 6.07 -4.80 16.90
CA LEU A 205 5.67 -3.96 15.78
C LEU A 205 5.70 -2.47 16.17
N GLY A 206 5.22 -2.14 17.37
CA GLY A 206 5.31 -0.79 17.94
C GLY A 206 6.75 -0.28 18.01
N THR A 207 7.69 -1.10 18.51
CA THR A 207 9.12 -0.73 18.57
C THR A 207 9.70 -0.44 17.19
N TYR A 208 9.41 -1.27 16.19
CA TYR A 208 9.88 -1.05 14.82
C TYR A 208 9.24 0.17 14.17
N ILE A 209 7.98 0.48 14.50
CA ILE A 209 7.32 1.72 14.07
C ILE A 209 8.07 2.95 14.59
N PHE A 210 8.41 2.98 15.88
CA PHE A 210 9.18 4.09 16.44
C PHE A 210 10.57 4.21 15.79
N LYS A 211 11.25 3.08 15.57
CA LYS A 211 12.57 3.07 14.93
C LYS A 211 12.52 3.58 13.50
N ALA A 212 11.59 3.08 12.69
CA ALA A 212 11.43 3.52 11.30
C ALA A 212 11.01 5.00 11.22
N LEU A 213 10.13 5.45 12.11
CA LEU A 213 9.73 6.85 12.19
C LEU A 213 10.90 7.78 12.55
N ALA A 214 11.75 7.38 13.50
CA ALA A 214 12.93 8.14 13.88
C ALA A 214 13.92 8.24 12.71
N VAL A 215 14.20 7.12 12.03
CA VAL A 215 15.07 7.09 10.84
C VAL A 215 14.51 7.99 9.73
N PHE A 216 13.20 7.92 9.48
CA PHE A 216 12.55 8.77 8.48
C PHE A 216 12.67 10.26 8.82
N ARG A 217 12.39 10.65 10.07
CA ARG A 217 12.51 12.05 10.52
C ARG A 217 13.93 12.57 10.32
N ASN A 218 14.94 11.83 10.78
CA ASN A 218 16.35 12.21 10.60
C ASN A 218 16.74 12.37 9.12
N SER A 219 16.21 11.52 8.23
CA SER A 219 16.45 11.63 6.79
C SER A 219 15.76 12.86 6.17
N VAL A 220 14.57 13.22 6.65
CA VAL A 220 13.85 14.43 6.25
C VAL A 220 14.57 15.69 6.73
N ASP A 221 15.04 15.71 7.98
CA ASP A 221 15.76 16.85 8.56
C ASP A 221 17.04 17.11 7.75
N LYS A 222 17.83 16.06 7.50
CA LYS A 222 19.03 16.14 6.66
C LYS A 222 18.71 16.64 5.24
N TYR A 223 17.62 16.18 4.63
CA TYR A 223 17.20 16.66 3.30
C TYR A 223 16.96 18.17 3.31
N TRP A 224 16.34 18.72 4.35
CA TRP A 224 16.09 20.15 4.44
C TRP A 224 17.35 20.95 4.77
N GLU A 225 18.25 20.43 5.61
CA GLU A 225 19.56 21.03 5.85
C GLU A 225 20.39 21.13 4.56
N ASP A 226 20.40 20.05 3.76
CA ASP A 226 21.11 20.01 2.48
C ASP A 226 20.48 20.98 1.45
N LYS A 227 19.16 21.17 1.49
CA LYS A 227 18.42 22.01 0.53
C LYS A 227 18.35 23.49 0.92
N TYR A 228 18.33 23.78 2.21
CA TYR A 228 18.26 25.12 2.80
C TYR A 228 19.25 25.21 3.98
N PRO A 229 20.56 25.36 3.70
CA PRO A 229 21.58 25.38 4.75
C PRO A 229 21.36 26.47 5.81
N GLU A 230 20.68 27.56 5.45
CA GLU A 230 20.28 28.65 6.33
C GLU A 230 19.33 28.23 7.47
N MET A 231 18.58 27.13 7.31
CA MET A 231 17.69 26.60 8.34
C MET A 231 18.44 25.81 9.43
N GLY A 232 19.67 25.38 9.16
CA GLY A 232 20.57 24.76 10.15
C GLY A 232 21.32 25.80 11.01
N VAL A 233 21.13 27.09 10.73
CA VAL A 233 21.76 28.21 11.44
C VAL A 233 20.67 28.99 12.19
N THR A 234 20.04 28.36 13.16
CA THR A 234 19.34 29.10 14.23
C THR A 234 20.08 28.88 15.54
N VAL A 235 20.62 30.00 16.03
CA VAL A 235 21.35 30.25 17.29
C VAL A 235 20.71 29.58 18.50
#